data_AF-A0A7J3HBM5-F1
#
_entry.id   AF-A0A7J3HBM5-F1
#
_cell.length_a   1.000
_cell.length_b   1.000
_cell.length_c   1.000
_cell.angle_alpha   90.00
_cell.angle_beta   90.00
_cell.angle_gamma   90.00
#
_symmetry.space_group_name_H-M   'P 1'
#
loop_
_entity.id
_entity.type
_entity.pdbx_description
1 polymer ?
#
loop_
_entity_poly.entity_id
_entity_poly.type
_entity_poly.pdbx_seq_one_letter_code
_entity_poly.pdbx_strand_id
1 'polypeptide(L)'
;MELCNVRLVEIREDVLVSEYVGRDLKQAKEARMPIIQWVPARDNVKLEILVPKDLDLRRVSGLSEPALRELEPESKVQLVRYGFVKIRKRALSKEDFVEAVFMHE
;
A
#
# COMPACT_ATOMS: atom_id res chain seq x y z
N MET A 1 6.27 -4.62 -6.95
CA MET A 1 7.26 -4.58 -5.85
C MET A 1 8.66 -4.70 -6.43
N GLU A 2 9.68 -4.12 -5.78
CA GLU A 2 10.99 -3.68 -6.34
C GLU A 2 10.94 -2.26 -6.94
N LEU A 3 11.78 -1.36 -6.42
CA LEU A 3 11.94 0.03 -6.90
C LEU A 3 13.39 0.48 -6.74
N CYS A 4 13.81 0.70 -5.50
CA CYS A 4 15.15 1.12 -5.14
C CYS A 4 15.40 0.91 -3.65
N ASN A 5 16.68 0.93 -3.29
CA ASN A 5 17.17 1.05 -1.92
C ASN A 5 17.33 2.54 -1.61
N VAL A 6 16.87 2.96 -0.44
CA VAL A 6 16.99 4.35 0.04
C VAL A 6 17.60 4.39 1.43
N ARG A 7 18.28 5.49 1.75
CA ARG A 7 18.78 5.80 3.09
C ARG A 7 18.05 7.03 3.61
N LEU A 8 17.43 6.92 4.78
CA LEU A 8 16.83 8.06 5.45
C LEU A 8 17.95 9.00 5.91
N VAL A 9 17.85 10.29 5.56
CA VAL A 9 18.84 11.31 5.92
C VAL A 9 18.29 12.39 6.83
N GLU A 10 16.98 12.64 6.75
CA GLU A 10 16.33 13.65 7.59
C GLU A 10 14.88 13.24 7.90
N ILE A 11 14.47 13.51 9.13
CA ILE A 11 13.08 13.38 9.59
C ILE A 11 12.62 14.77 10.01
N ARG A 12 11.60 15.30 9.33
CA ARG A 12 10.85 16.49 9.71
C ARG A 12 9.44 16.05 10.14
N GLU A 13 8.65 16.94 10.73
CA GLU A 13 7.32 16.60 11.26
C GLU A 13 6.48 15.75 10.30
N ASP A 14 6.32 16.19 9.04
CA ASP A 14 5.48 15.50 8.04
C ASP A 14 6.26 15.00 6.82
N VAL A 15 7.60 15.08 6.86
CA VAL A 15 8.43 14.79 5.68
C VAL A 15 9.63 13.94 6.07
N LEU A 16 9.76 12.79 5.40
CA LEU A 16 10.96 11.98 5.40
C LEU A 16 11.78 12.31 4.17
N VAL A 17 13.03 12.72 4.36
CA VAL A 17 13.98 12.94 3.26
C VAL A 17 14.91 11.74 3.20
N SER A 18 15.02 11.14 2.02
CA SER A 18 15.87 9.97 1.79
C SER A 18 16.73 10.14 0.54
N GLU A 19 17.93 9.57 0.58
CA GLU A 19 18.81 9.47 -0.56
C GLU A 19 18.67 8.12 -1.27
N TYR A 20 18.76 8.14 -2.60
CA TYR A 20 18.84 6.93 -3.40
C TYR A 20 20.21 6.26 -3.23
N VAL A 21 20.21 4.97 -2.87
CA VAL A 21 21.44 4.18 -2.67
C VAL A 21 21.74 3.30 -3.86
N GLY A 22 20.72 2.72 -4.49
CA GLY A 22 20.89 1.75 -5.57
C GLY A 22 19.61 0.97 -5.87
N ARG A 23 19.71 -0.03 -6.74
CA ARG A 23 18.61 -0.98 -7.05
C ARG A 23 18.99 -2.44 -6.79
N ASP A 24 20.19 -2.70 -6.29
CA ASP A 24 20.67 -4.05 -6.10
C ASP A 24 19.97 -4.72 -4.91
N LEU A 25 19.19 -5.75 -5.20
CA LEU A 25 18.51 -6.57 -4.20
C LEU A 25 19.49 -7.38 -3.36
N LYS A 26 20.65 -7.78 -3.92
CA LYS A 26 21.67 -8.54 -3.20
C LYS A 26 22.27 -7.68 -2.09
N GLN A 27 22.66 -6.45 -2.40
CA GLN A 27 23.07 -5.45 -1.41
C GLN A 27 22.03 -5.29 -0.29
N ALA A 28 20.74 -5.16 -0.64
CA ALA A 28 19.68 -4.99 0.35
C ALA A 28 19.55 -6.20 1.28
N LYS A 29 19.66 -7.42 0.73
CA LYS A 29 19.62 -8.68 1.50
C LYS A 29 20.83 -8.84 2.41
N GLU A 30 22.04 -8.60 1.90
CA GLU A 30 23.29 -8.72 2.66
C GLU A 30 23.35 -7.72 3.82
N ALA A 31 22.91 -6.48 3.57
CA ALA A 31 22.81 -5.44 4.60
C ALA A 31 21.54 -5.55 5.47
N ARG A 32 20.70 -6.58 5.26
CA ARG A 32 19.44 -6.81 5.99
C ARG A 32 18.54 -5.57 6.04
N MET A 33 18.46 -4.85 4.91
CA MET A 33 17.62 -3.66 4.80
C MET A 33 16.14 -4.04 4.98
N PRO A 34 15.36 -3.30 5.79
CA PRO A 34 13.92 -3.51 5.89
C PRO A 34 13.25 -3.30 4.53
N ILE A 35 12.45 -4.26 4.10
CA ILE A 35 11.66 -4.15 2.87
C ILE A 35 10.28 -3.61 3.25
N ILE A 36 9.94 -2.46 2.69
CA ILE A 36 8.63 -1.82 2.86
C ILE A 36 7.85 -1.81 1.54
N GLN A 37 6.54 -1.82 1.65
CA GLN A 37 5.64 -1.54 0.54
C GLN A 37 5.60 -0.03 0.25
N TRP A 38 5.32 0.32 -1.01
CA TRP A 38 5.20 1.70 -1.46
C TRP A 38 4.16 1.77 -2.57
N VAL A 39 3.66 2.98 -2.83
CA VAL A 39 2.82 3.28 -3.99
C VAL A 39 3.35 4.53 -4.68
N PRO A 40 3.10 4.71 -5.99
CA PRO A 40 3.50 5.92 -6.70
C PRO A 40 2.94 7.19 -6.02
N ALA A 41 3.78 8.22 -5.89
CA ALA A 41 3.33 9.52 -5.36
C ALA A 41 2.26 10.19 -6.24
N ARG A 42 2.25 9.87 -7.54
CA ARG A 42 1.26 10.32 -8.52
C ARG A 42 0.50 9.11 -9.06
N ASP A 43 -0.80 9.28 -9.30
CA ASP A 43 -1.71 8.25 -9.82
C ASP A 43 -1.97 7.04 -8.91
N ASN A 44 -1.62 7.14 -7.62
CA ASN A 44 -2.16 6.21 -6.62
C ASN A 44 -3.70 6.28 -6.55
N VAL A 45 -4.27 5.29 -5.86
CA VAL A 45 -5.71 5.16 -5.66
C VAL A 45 -6.00 5.27 -4.17
N LYS A 46 -6.99 6.10 -3.80
CA LYS A 46 -7.49 6.12 -2.43
C LYS A 46 -8.17 4.79 -2.11
N LEU A 47 -7.85 4.22 -0.97
CA LEU A 47 -8.39 2.93 -0.53
C LEU A 47 -8.96 3.07 0.89
N GLU A 48 -10.16 2.57 1.09
CA GLU A 48 -10.73 2.34 2.41
C GLU A 48 -10.90 0.84 2.64
N ILE A 49 -10.36 0.36 3.77
CA ILE A 49 -10.46 -1.04 4.17
C ILE A 49 -11.36 -1.12 5.40
N LEU A 50 -12.45 -1.90 5.26
CA LEU A 50 -13.31 -2.30 6.34
C LEU A 50 -12.69 -3.49 7.06
N VAL A 51 -12.24 -3.29 8.28
CA VAL A 51 -11.58 -4.30 9.11
C VAL A 51 -12.54 -4.74 10.22
N PRO A 52 -13.12 -5.94 10.14
CA PRO A 52 -13.92 -6.48 11.23
C PRO A 52 -13.00 -6.84 12.40
N LYS A 53 -13.31 -6.33 13.59
CA LYS A 53 -12.61 -6.67 14.82
C LYS A 53 -13.64 -6.89 15.93
N ASP A 54 -13.75 -8.12 16.40
CA ASP A 54 -14.78 -8.55 17.35
C ASP A 54 -16.20 -8.23 16.84
N LEU A 55 -16.92 -7.31 17.49
CA LEU A 55 -18.23 -6.83 17.07
C LEU A 55 -18.20 -5.45 16.39
N ASP A 56 -17.01 -4.88 16.21
CA ASP A 56 -16.81 -3.56 15.61
C ASP A 56 -16.30 -3.66 14.16
N LEU A 57 -16.73 -2.70 13.33
CA LEU A 57 -16.19 -2.52 11.99
C LEU A 57 -15.33 -1.26 11.94
N ARG A 58 -14.01 -1.44 11.87
CA ARG A 58 -13.05 -0.33 11.77
C ARG A 58 -12.84 0.06 10.31
N ARG A 59 -12.66 1.35 10.05
CA ARG A 59 -12.22 1.85 8.73
C ARG A 59 -10.76 2.23 8.78
N VAL A 60 -9.98 1.74 7.83
CA VAL A 60 -8.59 2.10 7.62
C VAL A 60 -8.48 2.78 6.25
N SER A 61 -8.15 4.06 6.25
CA SER A 61 -7.94 4.83 5.02
C SER A 61 -6.46 4.81 4.64
N GLY A 62 -6.17 4.68 3.34
CA GLY A 62 -4.82 4.64 2.82
C GLY A 62 -4.76 4.83 1.32
N LEU A 63 -3.60 4.52 0.75
CA LEU A 63 -3.34 4.60 -0.68
C LEU A 63 -2.95 3.21 -1.22
N SER A 64 -3.26 2.96 -2.49
CA SER A 64 -2.95 1.72 -3.19
C SER A 64 -2.39 1.97 -4.59
N GLU A 65 -1.80 0.92 -5.19
CA GLU A 65 -1.29 0.93 -6.56
C GLU A 65 -2.41 1.20 -7.59
N PRO A 66 -2.10 1.81 -8.75
CA PRO A 66 -3.08 2.13 -9.79
C PRO A 66 -3.92 0.94 -10.26
N ALA A 67 -3.31 -0.25 -10.31
CA ALA A 67 -3.96 -1.49 -10.74
C ALA A 67 -5.21 -1.84 -9.92
N LEU A 68 -5.31 -1.36 -8.67
CA LEU A 68 -6.49 -1.59 -7.83
C LEU A 68 -7.77 -0.97 -8.43
N ARG A 69 -7.62 0.09 -9.25
CA ARG A 69 -8.74 0.79 -9.91
C ARG A 69 -9.46 -0.11 -10.92
N GLU A 70 -8.77 -1.09 -11.48
CA GLU A 70 -9.27 -1.99 -12.54
C GLU A 70 -9.94 -3.24 -11.97
N LEU A 71 -9.91 -3.43 -10.65
CA LEU A 71 -10.50 -4.59 -10.01
C LEU A 71 -12.00 -4.43 -9.85
N GLU A 72 -12.74 -5.46 -10.25
CA GLU A 72 -14.18 -5.51 -10.08
C GLU A 72 -14.57 -5.89 -8.65
N PRO A 73 -15.78 -5.52 -8.19
CA PRO A 73 -16.33 -6.04 -6.94
C PRO A 73 -16.23 -7.57 -6.83
N GLU A 74 -16.09 -8.06 -5.60
CA GLU A 74 -15.83 -9.46 -5.24
C GLU A 74 -14.44 -10.01 -5.60
N SER A 75 -13.59 -9.26 -6.31
CA SER A 75 -12.18 -9.63 -6.51
C SER A 75 -11.47 -9.79 -5.16
N LYS A 76 -10.69 -10.87 -5.03
CA LYS A 76 -9.84 -11.11 -3.84
C LYS A 76 -8.40 -10.85 -4.23
N VAL A 77 -7.74 -9.96 -3.51
CA VAL A 77 -6.36 -9.55 -3.80
C VAL A 77 -5.53 -9.48 -2.53
N GLN A 78 -4.23 -9.68 -2.68
CA GLN A 78 -3.27 -9.52 -1.59
C GLN A 78 -2.66 -8.13 -1.65
N LEU A 79 -2.84 -7.36 -0.59
CA LEU A 79 -2.09 -6.13 -0.34
C LEU A 79 -0.76 -6.55 0.31
N VAL A 80 0.34 -6.35 -0.41
CA VAL A 80 1.64 -6.86 0.01
C VAL A 80 2.05 -6.26 1.36
N ARG A 81 2.43 -7.13 2.31
CA ARG A 81 2.80 -6.78 3.70
C ARG A 81 1.67 -6.14 4.51
N TYR A 82 0.43 -6.35 4.09
CA TYR A 82 -0.75 -5.94 4.84
C TYR A 82 -1.74 -7.11 5.03
N GLY A 83 -2.05 -7.85 3.96
CA GLY A 83 -2.93 -9.02 4.01
C GLY A 83 -3.88 -9.09 2.81
N PHE A 84 -4.82 -10.02 2.87
CA PHE A 84 -5.82 -10.27 1.84
C PHE A 84 -7.07 -9.44 2.07
N VAL A 85 -7.60 -8.89 0.98
CA VAL A 85 -8.83 -8.10 0.98
C VAL A 85 -9.76 -8.55 -0.16
N LYS A 86 -11.06 -8.36 0.04
CA LYS A 86 -12.08 -8.50 -1.00
C LYS A 86 -12.58 -7.13 -1.42
N ILE A 87 -12.52 -6.81 -2.71
CA ILE A 87 -13.05 -5.55 -3.25
C ILE A 87 -14.57 -5.54 -3.08
N ARG A 88 -15.10 -4.47 -2.48
CA ARG A 88 -16.52 -4.24 -2.27
C ARG A 88 -17.06 -3.21 -3.25
N LYS A 89 -16.30 -2.14 -3.51
CA LYS A 89 -16.64 -1.09 -4.47
C LYS A 89 -15.40 -0.62 -5.20
N ARG A 90 -15.52 -0.42 -6.51
CA ARG A 90 -14.48 0.21 -7.33
C ARG A 90 -14.63 1.74 -7.31
N ALA A 91 -13.53 2.45 -7.50
CA ALA A 91 -13.54 3.89 -7.70
C ALA A 91 -14.10 4.22 -9.10
N LEU A 92 -15.06 5.16 -9.18
CA LEU A 92 -15.65 5.60 -10.45
C LEU A 92 -14.94 6.81 -11.08
N SER A 93 -14.10 7.49 -10.30
CA SER A 93 -13.29 8.62 -10.74
C SER A 93 -11.95 8.65 -9.99
N LYS A 94 -11.06 9.58 -10.37
CA LYS A 94 -9.77 9.76 -9.66
C LYS A 94 -9.91 10.32 -8.25
N GLU A 95 -11.02 11.00 -7.95
CA GLU A 95 -11.24 11.58 -6.62
C GLU A 95 -11.89 10.60 -5.64
N ASP A 96 -12.52 9.56 -6.19
CA ASP A 96 -13.22 8.48 -5.49
C ASP A 96 -12.23 7.48 -4.87
N PHE A 97 -12.76 6.56 -4.06
CA PHE A 97 -11.98 5.52 -3.39
C PHE A 97 -12.45 4.12 -3.76
N VAL A 98 -11.52 3.18 -3.73
CA VAL A 98 -11.85 1.75 -3.72
C VAL A 98 -12.19 1.37 -2.28
N GLU A 99 -13.30 0.66 -2.08
CA GLU A 99 -13.67 0.10 -0.78
C GLU A 99 -13.40 -1.40 -0.80
N ALA A 100 -12.72 -1.91 0.22
CA ALA A 100 -12.43 -3.33 0.38
C ALA A 100 -12.78 -3.81 1.79
N VAL A 101 -12.97 -5.12 1.95
CA VAL A 101 -13.17 -5.79 3.23
C VAL A 101 -11.95 -6.65 3.53
N PHE A 102 -11.35 -6.48 4.70
CA PHE A 102 -10.23 -7.29 5.16
C PHE A 102 -10.66 -8.74 5.39
N MET A 103 -9.83 -9.69 4.96
CA MET A 103 -10.10 -11.12 5.08
C MET A 103 -9.20 -11.78 6.13
N HIS A 104 -7.89 -11.77 5.91
CA HIS A 104 -6.87 -12.29 6.81
C HIS A 104 -5.49 -11.78 6.38
N GLU A 105 -4.48 -11.93 7.22
CA GLU A 105 -3.07 -11.68 6.88
C GLU A 105 -2.48 -12.83 6.04
#